data_AF-A0A2G6L074-F1
#
_entry.id   AF-A0A2G6L074-F1
#
_cell.length_a   1.000
_cell.length_b   1.000
_cell.length_c   1.000
_cell.angle_alpha   90.00
_cell.angle_beta   90.00
_cell.angle_gamma   90.00
#
_symmetry.space_group_name_H-M   'P 1'
#
loop_
_entity.id
_entity.type
_entity.pdbx_description
1 polymer ?
#
loop_
_entity_poly.entity_id
_entity_poly.type
_entity_poly.pdbx_seq_one_letter_code
_entity_poly.pdbx_strand_id
1 'polypeptide(L)' 'MLGAPVPGQADQWAPRLAKGTDAVYANALNGLNAMPPKGGCGGCSDEEIKATVDFMIEQSK' A
#
# COMPACT_ATOMS: atom_id res chain seq x y z
N MET A 1 -14.93 2.62 -0.87
CA MET A 1 -13.47 2.78 -0.92
C MET A 1 -13.07 2.90 -2.40
N LEU A 2 -13.24 4.09 -2.98
CA LEU A 2 -12.99 4.31 -4.41
C LEU A 2 -11.50 4.62 -4.58
N GLY A 3 -10.81 3.90 -5.48
CA GLY A 3 -9.41 4.21 -5.86
C GLY A 3 -8.30 3.49 -5.08
N ALA A 4 -8.61 2.47 -4.28
CA ALA A 4 -7.57 1.59 -3.73
C ALA A 4 -6.96 0.71 -4.86
N PRO A 5 -5.63 0.50 -4.90
CA PRO A 5 -5.03 -0.41 -5.85
C PRO A 5 -5.49 -1.85 -5.60
N VAL A 6 -5.88 -2.56 -6.66
CA VAL A 6 -6.19 -3.99 -6.58
C VAL A 6 -4.89 -4.79 -6.71
N PRO A 7 -4.57 -5.70 -5.77
CA PRO A 7 -3.46 -6.65 -5.95
C PRO A 7 -3.62 -7.44 -7.25
N GLY A 8 -2.55 -7.62 -8.02
CA GLY A 8 -2.62 -8.28 -9.33
C GLY A 8 -2.89 -7.34 -10.51
N GLN A 9 -3.25 -6.07 -10.28
CA GLN A 9 -3.48 -5.11 -11.35
C GLN A 9 -2.26 -4.19 -11.57
N ALA A 10 -1.30 -4.67 -12.35
CA ALA A 10 -0.03 -3.97 -12.58
C ALA A 10 -0.19 -2.52 -13.06
N ASP A 11 -1.21 -2.24 -13.88
CA ASP A 11 -1.57 -0.90 -14.36
C ASP A 11 -1.94 0.06 -13.22
N GLN A 12 -2.56 -0.46 -12.16
CA GLN A 12 -2.85 0.30 -10.95
C GLN A 12 -1.59 0.51 -10.10
N TRP A 13 -0.67 -0.45 -10.03
CA TRP A 13 0.51 -0.35 -9.17
C TRP A 13 1.66 0.44 -9.79
N ALA A 14 1.83 0.42 -11.12
CA ALA A 14 2.88 1.14 -11.83
C ALA A 14 3.02 2.63 -11.45
N PRO A 15 1.95 3.48 -11.47
CA PRO A 15 2.08 4.89 -11.11
C PRO A 15 2.36 5.13 -9.62
N ARG A 16 2.06 4.16 -8.75
CA ARG A 16 2.33 4.23 -7.31
C ARG A 16 3.79 3.88 -7.04
N LEU A 17 4.28 2.82 -7.68
CA LEU A 17 5.67 2.37 -7.61
C LEU A 17 6.65 3.33 -8.30
N ALA A 18 6.19 4.11 -9.28
CA ALA A 18 7.01 5.16 -9.91
C ALA A 18 7.51 6.23 -8.92
N LYS A 19 6.86 6.37 -7.76
CA LYS A 19 7.29 7.27 -6.67
C LYS A 19 8.29 6.61 -5.70
N GLY A 20 8.62 5.35 -5.92
CA GLY A 20 9.45 4.52 -5.04
C GLY A 20 8.63 3.80 -3.96
N THR A 21 9.09 2.61 -3.57
CA THR A 21 8.42 1.76 -2.59
C THR A 21 8.31 2.42 -1.21
N ASP A 22 9.31 3.21 -0.80
CA ASP A 22 9.30 3.93 0.47
C ASP A 22 8.13 4.91 0.59
N ALA A 23 7.75 5.57 -0.51
CA ALA A 23 6.58 6.44 -0.54
C ALA A 23 5.28 5.66 -0.41
N VAL A 24 5.22 4.43 -0.94
CA VAL A 24 4.07 3.53 -0.80
C VAL A 24 3.94 3.08 0.65
N TYR A 25 5.04 2.69 1.30
CA TYR A 25 5.04 2.36 2.73
C TYR A 25 4.63 3.54 3.60
N ALA A 26 5.18 4.74 3.34
CA ALA A 26 4.84 5.93 4.10
C ALA A 26 3.35 6.26 4.03
N ASN A 27 2.74 6.11 2.84
CA ASN A 27 1.30 6.24 2.69
C ASN A 27 0.57 5.14 3.46
N ALA A 28 0.98 3.87 3.35
CA ALA A 28 0.32 2.75 4.03
C ALA A 28 0.32 2.89 5.56
N LEU A 29 1.42 3.38 6.13
CA LEU A 29 1.57 3.60 7.57
C LEU A 29 0.77 4.81 8.05
N ASN A 30 0.89 5.94 7.37
CA ASN A 30 0.32 7.22 7.82
C ASN A 30 -1.10 7.49 7.33
N GLY A 31 -1.57 6.73 6.34
CA GLY A 31 -2.79 7.02 5.61
C GLY A 31 -2.59 8.05 4.49
N LEU A 32 -3.55 8.11 3.57
CA LEU A 32 -3.58 9.06 2.47
C LEU A 32 -5.01 9.25 1.96
N ASN A 33 -5.54 10.48 2.03
CA ASN A 33 -6.91 10.81 1.61
C ASN A 33 -7.94 9.88 2.31
N ALA A 34 -8.63 9.05 1.54
CA ALA A 34 -9.61 8.07 2.04
C ALA A 34 -8.99 6.78 2.59
N MET A 35 -7.66 6.66 2.59
CA MET A 35 -6.94 5.51 3.15
C MET A 35 -6.58 5.79 4.61
N PRO A 36 -7.16 5.05 5.58
CA PRO A 36 -6.81 5.21 6.99
C PRO A 36 -5.36 4.76 7.26
N PRO A 37 -4.71 5.28 8.30
CA PRO A 37 -3.41 4.80 8.76
C PRO A 37 -3.43 3.29 8.98
N LYS A 38 -2.35 2.60 8.57
CA LYS A 38 -2.19 1.14 8.68
C LYS A 38 -3.33 0.33 8.05
N GLY A 39 -4.03 0.89 7.05
CA GLY A 39 -5.20 0.25 6.45
C GLY A 39 -6.37 0.05 7.44
N GLY A 40 -6.38 0.78 8.56
CA GLY A 40 -7.36 0.62 9.64
C GLY A 40 -6.98 -0.45 10.68
N CYS A 41 -5.82 -1.10 10.55
CA CYS A 41 -5.34 -2.04 11.54
C CYS A 41 -4.65 -1.33 12.71
N GLY A 42 -5.38 -1.08 13.80
CA GLY A 42 -4.83 -0.43 15.00
C GLY A 42 -3.85 -1.30 15.80
N GLY A 43 -3.83 -2.62 15.58
CA GLY A 43 -2.96 -3.57 16.28
C GLY A 43 -1.73 -4.03 15.49
N CYS A 44 -1.62 -3.66 14.20
CA CYS A 44 -0.53 -4.13 13.35
C CYS A 44 0.75 -3.31 13.59
N SER A 45 1.89 -4.00 13.62
CA SER A 45 3.20 -3.37 13.61
C SER A 45 3.50 -2.74 12.24
N ASP A 46 4.46 -1.82 12.21
CA ASP A 46 4.84 -1.16 10.95
C ASP A 46 5.47 -2.17 9.97
N GLU A 47 6.16 -3.18 10.50
CA GLU A 47 6.73 -4.29 9.73
C GLU A 47 5.63 -5.15 9.10
N GLU A 48 4.56 -5.48 9.83
CA GLU A 48 3.42 -6.24 9.30
C GLU A 48 2.72 -5.49 8.16
N ILE A 49 2.57 -4.16 8.30
CA ILE A 49 2.01 -3.32 7.25
C ILE A 49 2.93 -3.30 6.02
N LYS A 50 4.25 -3.12 6.20
CA LYS A 50 5.22 -3.15 5.10
C LYS A 50 5.23 -4.50 4.38
N ALA A 51 5.26 -5.60 5.11
CA ALA A 51 5.22 -6.95 4.54
C ALA A 51 3.92 -7.20 3.76
N THR A 52 2.79 -6.67 4.23
CA THR A 52 1.52 -6.73 3.49
C THR A 52 1.59 -5.93 2.19
N VAL A 53 2.17 -4.72 2.22
CA VAL A 53 2.39 -3.91 1.02
C VAL A 53 3.30 -4.65 0.03
N ASP A 54 4.37 -5.28 0.50
CA ASP A 54 5.27 -6.08 -0.35
C ASP A 54 4.56 -7.23 -1.02
N PHE A 55 3.71 -7.96 -0.28
CA PHE A 55 2.89 -9.02 -0.84
C PHE A 55 1.99 -8.47 -1.97
N MET A 56 1.32 -7.35 -1.75
CA MET A 56 0.46 -6.74 -2.79
C MET A 56 1.25 -6.27 -4.01
N ILE A 57 2.45 -5.72 -3.81
CA ILE A 57 3.35 -5.30 -4.90
C ILE A 57 3.82 -6.52 -5.69
N GLU A 58 4.26 -7.58 -5.03
CA GLU A 58 4.75 -8.81 -5.67
C GLU A 58 3.67 -9.48 -6.52
N GLN A 59 2.43 -9.47 -6.04
CA GLN A 59 1.29 -9.96 -6.82
C GLN A 59 1.00 -9.11 -8.06
N SER A 60 1.49 -7.86 -8.11
CA SER A 60 1.14 -6.86 -9.11
C SER A 60 2.30 -6.51 -10.07
N LYS A 61 3.35 -7.34 -10.07
CA LYS A 61 4.44 -7.28 -11.05
C LYS A 61 4.09 -8.01 -12.34
#